data_AF-A0A2T7EZS5-F1
#
_entry.id   AF-A0A2T7EZS5-F1
#
_cell.length_a   1.000
_cell.length_b   1.000
_cell.length_c   1.000
_cell.angle_alpha   90.00
_cell.angle_beta   90.00
_cell.angle_gamma   90.00
#
_symmetry.space_group_name_H-M   'P 1'
#
loop_
_entity.id
_entity.type
_entity.pdbx_description
1 polymer ?
#
loop_
_entity_poly.entity_id
_entity_poly.type
_entity_poly.pdbx_seq_one_letter_code
_entity_poly.pdbx_strand_id
1 'polypeptide(L)'
;MAVTFSDLHTGEGLKALESHLAGKTYVSGDVISKDDIKVFAAVPSKPGAEFPNAARWYETVAAAVASRFPGKGVGVNLPGAGSAPAAAAPAADAAKDDDDDDLDLFGDETEEDKKAADERAAAKASAKKKESGKSSVLMDVKPWDDETDMKKLEEAVRSVQMEGLTWGASKLVPVGYGIKKMTIMLTIVDDLVSVDSLIEDHLQEAPINEYVQSCDIVAFNKI
;
A
#
# COMPACT_ATOMS: atom_id res chain seq x y z
N MET A 1 -15.33 4.28 -17.12
CA MET A 1 -14.42 5.45 -16.99
C MET A 1 -14.18 5.68 -15.50
N ALA A 2 -12.95 5.96 -15.09
CA ALA A 2 -12.69 6.40 -13.71
C ALA A 2 -13.19 7.84 -13.54
N VAL A 3 -13.82 8.16 -12.41
CA VAL A 3 -14.31 9.51 -12.13
C VAL A 3 -13.25 10.25 -11.33
N THR A 4 -12.55 11.18 -11.97
CA THR A 4 -11.50 11.99 -11.35
C THR A 4 -11.98 13.43 -11.16
N PHE A 5 -12.06 13.87 -9.91
CA PHE A 5 -12.30 15.28 -9.58
C PHE A 5 -10.97 15.95 -9.24
N SER A 6 -10.74 17.13 -9.81
CA SER A 6 -9.67 18.03 -9.39
C SER A 6 -10.16 18.95 -8.27
N ASP A 7 -9.23 19.43 -7.45
CA ASP A 7 -9.41 20.58 -6.55
C ASP A 7 -10.64 20.53 -5.62
N LEU A 8 -10.91 19.35 -5.06
CA LEU A 8 -11.98 19.06 -4.08
C LEU A 8 -11.90 19.87 -2.78
N HIS A 9 -10.80 20.59 -2.55
CA HIS A 9 -10.63 21.56 -1.46
C HIS A 9 -11.19 22.95 -1.82
N THR A 10 -11.63 23.18 -3.06
CA THR A 10 -12.20 24.44 -3.55
C THR A 10 -13.71 24.34 -3.75
N GLY A 11 -14.39 25.50 -3.78
CA GLY A 11 -15.82 25.58 -4.09
C GLY A 11 -16.18 25.16 -5.53
N GLU A 12 -15.22 24.97 -6.43
CA GLU A 12 -15.46 24.51 -7.79
C GLU A 12 -15.36 22.98 -7.90
N GLY A 13 -14.35 22.37 -7.26
CA GLY A 13 -14.29 20.91 -7.10
C GLY A 13 -15.51 20.36 -6.35
N LEU A 14 -16.00 21.07 -5.33
CA LEU A 14 -17.23 20.71 -4.62
C LEU A 14 -18.50 20.82 -5.50
N LYS A 15 -18.58 21.79 -6.43
CA LYS A 15 -19.69 21.87 -7.42
C LYS A 15 -19.66 20.71 -8.41
N ALA A 16 -18.47 20.29 -8.85
CA ALA A 16 -18.31 19.13 -9.72
C ALA A 16 -18.72 17.84 -9.00
N LEU A 17 -18.33 17.67 -7.74
CA LEU A 17 -18.73 16.55 -6.89
C LEU A 17 -20.25 16.52 -6.65
N GLU A 18 -20.86 17.64 -6.26
CA GLU A 18 -22.31 17.78 -6.10
C GLU A 18 -23.06 17.42 -7.39
N SER A 19 -22.58 17.90 -8.54
CA SER A 19 -23.20 17.65 -9.84
C SER A 19 -23.05 16.20 -10.33
N HIS A 20 -22.00 15.50 -9.90
CA HIS A 20 -21.87 14.05 -10.15
C HIS A 20 -22.72 13.22 -9.19
N LEU A 21 -22.84 13.63 -7.93
CA LEU A 21 -23.69 12.97 -6.93
C LEU A 21 -25.18 13.31 -7.09
N ALA A 22 -25.54 14.24 -7.98
CA ALA A 22 -26.92 14.49 -8.39
C ALA A 22 -27.55 13.20 -8.97
N GLY A 23 -28.38 12.54 -8.16
CA GLY A 23 -28.99 11.24 -8.49
C GLY A 23 -28.09 10.02 -8.27
N LYS A 24 -26.94 10.15 -7.59
CA LYS A 24 -26.05 9.02 -7.23
C LYS A 24 -25.69 9.05 -5.75
N THR A 25 -25.81 7.92 -5.07
CA THR A 25 -25.42 7.79 -3.65
C THR A 25 -23.91 7.73 -3.44
N TYR A 26 -23.15 7.31 -4.47
CA TYR A 26 -21.71 7.07 -4.43
C TYR A 26 -21.01 7.61 -5.69
N VAL A 27 -19.68 7.77 -5.61
CA VAL A 27 -18.82 8.21 -6.72
C VAL A 27 -18.81 7.17 -7.84
N SER A 28 -18.78 5.87 -7.51
CA SER A 28 -18.91 4.79 -8.50
C SER A 28 -19.68 3.58 -7.93
N GLY A 29 -20.58 3.02 -8.74
CA GLY A 29 -21.41 1.86 -8.38
C GLY A 29 -22.45 2.12 -7.29
N ASP A 30 -23.06 1.03 -6.83
CA ASP A 30 -24.17 1.01 -5.85
C ASP A 30 -23.71 0.77 -4.40
N VAL A 31 -22.38 0.72 -4.17
CA VAL A 31 -21.74 0.49 -2.88
C VAL A 31 -20.46 1.33 -2.77
N ILE A 32 -20.04 1.64 -1.54
CA ILE A 32 -18.83 2.45 -1.28
C ILE A 32 -17.60 1.81 -1.94
N SER A 33 -17.05 2.51 -2.92
CA SER A 33 -15.95 2.04 -3.76
C SER A 33 -14.59 2.55 -3.28
N LYS A 34 -13.50 2.06 -3.92
CA LYS A 34 -12.16 2.62 -3.71
C LYS A 34 -12.09 4.09 -4.11
N ASP A 35 -12.92 4.54 -5.05
CA ASP A 35 -12.93 5.92 -5.52
C ASP A 35 -13.70 6.85 -4.58
N ASP A 36 -14.75 6.36 -3.90
CA ASP A 36 -15.38 7.09 -2.78
C ASP A 36 -14.37 7.40 -1.67
N ILE A 37 -13.52 6.43 -1.31
CA ILE A 37 -12.50 6.60 -0.27
C ILE A 37 -11.43 7.62 -0.70
N LYS A 38 -11.00 7.60 -1.97
CA LYS A 38 -10.05 8.60 -2.53
C LYS A 38 -10.64 10.01 -2.49
N VAL A 39 -11.86 10.19 -2.98
CA VAL A 39 -12.54 11.49 -3.02
C VAL A 39 -12.81 11.98 -1.59
N PHE A 40 -13.15 11.09 -0.66
CA PHE A 40 -13.36 11.42 0.75
C PHE A 40 -12.05 11.89 1.42
N ALA A 41 -10.92 11.22 1.16
CA ALA A 41 -9.61 11.66 1.64
C ALA A 41 -9.15 13.00 1.04
N ALA A 42 -9.65 13.38 -0.14
CA ALA A 42 -9.36 14.64 -0.81
C ALA A 42 -10.32 15.79 -0.44
N VAL A 43 -11.41 15.52 0.28
CA VAL A 43 -12.33 16.52 0.84
C VAL A 43 -11.95 16.78 2.30
N PRO A 44 -11.28 17.91 2.65
CA PRO A 44 -10.65 18.09 3.96
C PRO A 44 -11.64 18.32 5.12
N SER A 45 -12.89 18.62 4.82
CA SER A 45 -13.96 18.88 5.78
C SER A 45 -15.33 18.69 5.14
N LYS A 46 -16.36 18.39 5.96
CA LYS A 46 -17.74 18.15 5.47
C LYS A 46 -18.21 19.31 4.57
N PRO A 47 -18.70 19.05 3.34
CA PRO A 47 -19.27 20.07 2.48
C PRO A 47 -20.37 20.88 3.17
N GLY A 48 -20.43 22.18 2.88
CA GLY A 48 -21.44 23.09 3.42
C GLY A 48 -22.87 22.76 2.97
N ALA A 49 -23.87 23.38 3.60
CA ALA A 49 -25.28 23.16 3.28
C ALA A 49 -25.69 23.54 1.84
N GLU A 50 -24.81 24.25 1.11
CA GLU A 50 -24.90 24.55 -0.32
C GLU A 50 -24.75 23.31 -1.22
N PHE A 51 -24.18 22.21 -0.70
CA PHE A 51 -23.91 20.97 -1.43
C PHE A 51 -24.58 19.76 -0.74
N PRO A 52 -25.93 19.65 -0.80
CA PRO A 52 -26.68 18.66 -0.04
C PRO A 52 -26.43 17.20 -0.43
N ASN A 53 -26.09 16.91 -1.70
CA ASN A 53 -25.77 15.54 -2.12
C ASN A 53 -24.35 15.15 -1.68
N ALA A 54 -23.37 16.03 -1.86
CA ALA A 54 -22.01 15.84 -1.38
C ALA A 54 -21.93 15.77 0.15
N ALA A 55 -22.73 16.55 0.89
CA ALA A 55 -22.82 16.47 2.34
C ALA A 55 -23.38 15.11 2.83
N ARG A 56 -24.43 14.57 2.17
CA ARG A 56 -24.99 13.24 2.48
C ARG A 56 -24.02 12.10 2.16
N TRP A 57 -23.38 12.18 1.01
CA TRP A 57 -22.35 11.22 0.60
C TRP A 57 -21.18 11.23 1.58
N TYR A 58 -20.67 12.41 1.95
CA TYR A 58 -19.58 12.56 2.91
C TYR A 58 -19.94 11.95 4.27
N GLU A 59 -21.16 12.14 4.78
CA GLU A 59 -21.60 11.50 6.03
C GLU A 59 -21.74 9.98 5.90
N THR A 60 -22.24 9.48 4.77
CA THR A 60 -22.34 8.04 4.50
C THR A 60 -20.98 7.37 4.46
N VAL A 61 -20.00 7.96 3.76
CA VAL A 61 -18.62 7.46 3.70
C VAL A 61 -17.92 7.63 5.04
N ALA A 62 -18.08 8.77 5.74
CA ALA A 62 -17.51 8.99 7.07
C ALA A 62 -18.00 7.96 8.09
N ALA A 63 -19.29 7.63 8.10
CA ALA A 63 -19.87 6.62 8.99
C ALA A 63 -19.32 5.22 8.69
N ALA A 64 -19.21 4.85 7.41
CA ALA A 64 -18.65 3.56 7.00
C ALA A 64 -17.14 3.45 7.32
N VAL A 65 -16.37 4.52 7.09
CA VAL A 65 -14.94 4.59 7.44
C VAL A 65 -14.77 4.52 8.96
N ALA A 66 -15.50 5.30 9.75
CA ALA A 66 -15.42 5.25 11.21
C ALA A 66 -15.86 3.90 11.80
N SER A 67 -16.82 3.22 11.17
CA SER A 67 -17.24 1.86 11.55
C SER A 67 -16.23 0.76 11.20
N ARG A 68 -15.21 1.05 10.37
CA ARG A 68 -14.16 0.11 9.98
C ARG A 68 -12.79 0.48 10.57
N PHE A 69 -12.58 1.76 10.81
CA PHE A 69 -11.35 2.36 11.35
C PHE A 69 -11.74 3.29 12.51
N PRO A 70 -11.92 2.76 13.73
CA PRO A 70 -12.31 3.55 14.90
C PRO A 70 -11.13 4.40 15.42
N GLY A 71 -10.84 5.49 14.70
CA GLY A 71 -9.78 6.43 15.04
C GLY A 71 -9.86 7.69 14.19
N LYS A 72 -9.23 8.79 14.65
CA LYS A 72 -9.09 9.99 13.83
C LYS A 72 -7.97 9.75 12.82
N GLY A 73 -8.29 9.83 11.52
CA GLY A 73 -7.32 9.61 10.44
C GLY A 73 -6.15 10.59 10.50
N VAL A 74 -5.02 10.15 11.07
CA VAL A 74 -3.75 10.86 10.97
C VAL A 74 -3.16 10.50 9.61
N GLY A 75 -3.22 11.43 8.66
CA GLY A 75 -2.77 11.20 7.29
C GLY A 75 -1.33 10.68 7.24
N VAL A 76 -1.07 9.72 6.33
CA VAL A 76 0.18 8.94 6.29
C VAL A 76 1.38 9.84 5.99
N ASN A 77 2.06 10.30 7.03
CA ASN A 77 3.22 11.19 6.92
C ASN A 77 4.48 10.35 6.63
N LEU A 78 4.65 9.97 5.37
CA LEU A 78 5.84 9.30 4.87
C LEU A 78 7.04 10.27 4.91
N PRO A 79 8.14 9.97 5.63
CA PRO A 79 9.35 10.78 5.56
C PRO A 79 9.90 10.70 4.12
N GLY A 80 9.83 11.81 3.39
CA GLY A 80 10.12 11.90 1.96
C GLY A 80 8.97 12.50 1.14
N ALA A 81 7.72 12.42 1.61
CA ALA A 81 6.62 13.20 1.09
C ALA A 81 6.72 14.64 1.63
N GLY A 82 7.30 15.55 0.83
CA GLY A 82 7.49 16.94 1.24
C GLY A 82 6.15 17.62 1.56
N SER A 83 6.02 18.16 2.77
CA SER A 83 4.90 19.01 3.16
C SER A 83 4.83 20.22 2.23
N ALA A 84 3.83 20.25 1.34
CA ALA A 84 3.57 21.41 0.50
C ALA A 84 3.24 22.63 1.39
N PRO A 85 4.07 23.70 1.40
CA PRO A 85 3.75 24.91 2.13
C PRO A 85 2.59 25.62 1.42
N ALA A 86 1.69 26.23 2.19
CA ALA A 86 0.55 26.94 1.62
C ALA A 86 0.98 28.24 0.91
N ALA A 87 0.43 28.44 -0.29
CA ALA A 87 0.21 29.71 -0.99
C ALA A 87 1.41 30.66 -1.23
N ALA A 88 1.77 30.80 -2.51
CA ALA A 88 2.29 32.04 -3.09
C ALA A 88 1.60 32.30 -4.45
N ALA A 89 1.36 33.55 -4.79
CA ALA A 89 0.62 33.97 -5.99
C ALA A 89 1.52 33.97 -7.26
N PRO A 90 0.94 33.85 -8.48
CA PRO A 90 1.72 33.78 -9.72
C PRO A 90 2.32 35.13 -10.14
N ALA A 91 3.49 35.06 -10.78
CA ALA A 91 4.11 36.12 -11.59
C ALA A 91 4.50 35.51 -12.96
N ALA A 92 4.70 36.34 -13.98
CA ALA A 92 4.58 35.93 -15.38
C ALA A 92 5.89 35.83 -16.20
N ASP A 93 5.74 35.22 -17.37
CA ASP A 93 6.31 35.59 -18.68
C ASP A 93 7.48 34.78 -19.34
N ALA A 94 7.43 34.79 -20.68
CA ALA A 94 8.50 34.55 -21.69
C ALA A 94 9.23 33.18 -21.87
N ALA A 95 8.59 32.24 -22.58
CA ALA A 95 8.85 31.80 -23.98
C ALA A 95 10.23 31.26 -24.51
N LYS A 96 10.15 30.55 -25.67
CA LYS A 96 11.20 30.19 -26.67
C LYS A 96 12.19 29.07 -26.27
N ASP A 97 12.92 28.31 -27.12
CA ASP A 97 12.98 27.90 -28.57
C ASP A 97 13.95 26.66 -28.60
N ASP A 98 14.20 25.82 -29.63
CA ASP A 98 13.50 25.21 -30.79
C ASP A 98 14.43 24.06 -31.34
N ASP A 99 13.97 23.17 -32.25
CA ASP A 99 14.64 21.98 -32.88
C ASP A 99 15.09 20.81 -31.94
N ASP A 100 15.03 19.50 -32.24
CA ASP A 100 14.96 18.62 -33.45
C ASP A 100 16.31 17.95 -33.85
N ASP A 101 16.30 16.61 -33.97
CA ASP A 101 17.29 15.80 -34.71
C ASP A 101 16.66 14.41 -35.01
N ASP A 102 16.14 14.26 -36.23
CA ASP A 102 15.45 13.07 -36.76
C ASP A 102 16.35 11.83 -36.91
N LEU A 103 15.86 10.67 -36.44
CA LEU A 103 16.31 9.36 -36.91
C LEU A 103 15.14 8.35 -36.96
N ASP A 104 14.31 8.51 -37.98
CA ASP A 104 13.34 7.50 -38.44
C ASP A 104 13.95 6.10 -38.56
N LEU A 105 13.22 5.10 -38.04
CA LEU A 105 13.44 3.68 -38.34
C LEU A 105 12.11 2.90 -38.36
N PHE A 106 11.12 3.40 -39.11
CA PHE A 106 9.98 2.61 -39.57
C PHE A 106 10.41 1.52 -40.58
N GLY A 107 11.12 0.50 -40.07
CA GLY A 107 11.36 -0.77 -40.75
C GLY A 107 10.25 -1.76 -40.43
N ASP A 108 9.26 -1.87 -41.32
CA ASP A 108 8.18 -2.86 -41.21
C ASP A 108 8.71 -4.29 -41.43
N GLU A 109 8.35 -5.24 -40.56
CA GLU A 109 7.73 -6.52 -40.96
C GLU A 109 7.45 -7.50 -39.78
N THR A 110 6.32 -8.22 -39.89
CA THR A 110 5.95 -9.50 -39.22
C THR A 110 5.57 -9.56 -37.72
N GLU A 111 4.65 -10.48 -37.41
CA GLU A 111 3.90 -10.56 -36.13
C GLU A 111 4.45 -11.61 -35.12
N GLU A 112 5.61 -12.21 -35.38
CA GLU A 112 6.01 -13.49 -34.74
C GLU A 112 6.89 -13.36 -33.46
N ASP A 113 7.40 -12.18 -33.09
CA ASP A 113 8.24 -12.03 -31.86
C ASP A 113 7.43 -11.88 -30.54
N LYS A 114 6.11 -12.12 -30.57
CA LYS A 114 5.20 -12.05 -29.40
C LYS A 114 5.51 -13.04 -28.26
N LYS A 115 6.64 -13.76 -28.29
CA LYS A 115 7.01 -14.77 -27.30
C LYS A 115 8.41 -14.63 -26.68
N ALA A 116 9.24 -13.69 -27.12
CA ALA A 116 10.58 -13.46 -26.56
C ALA A 116 10.69 -12.18 -25.69
N ALA A 117 9.69 -11.30 -25.75
CA ALA A 117 9.68 -10.03 -25.02
C ALA A 117 9.38 -10.15 -23.51
N ASP A 118 8.58 -11.15 -23.11
CA ASP A 118 7.99 -11.23 -21.76
C ASP A 118 9.05 -11.45 -20.65
N GLU A 119 9.96 -12.41 -20.83
CA GLU A 119 11.09 -12.66 -19.91
C GLU A 119 12.04 -11.45 -19.76
N ARG A 120 12.05 -10.51 -20.73
CA ARG A 120 12.87 -9.29 -20.64
C ARG A 120 12.12 -8.07 -20.10
N ALA A 121 10.79 -8.10 -20.05
CA ALA A 121 9.99 -7.08 -19.37
C ALA A 121 10.17 -7.19 -17.85
N ALA A 122 10.11 -8.41 -17.30
CA ALA A 122 10.33 -8.68 -15.87
C ALA A 122 11.67 -8.12 -15.36
N ALA A 123 12.75 -8.33 -16.11
CA ALA A 123 14.10 -7.88 -15.75
C ALA A 123 14.35 -6.36 -15.91
N LYS A 124 13.44 -5.59 -16.51
CA LYS A 124 13.59 -4.13 -16.71
C LYS A 124 12.60 -3.26 -15.94
N ALA A 125 11.57 -3.84 -15.32
CA ALA A 125 10.76 -3.13 -14.32
C ALA A 125 11.62 -2.70 -13.11
N SER A 126 12.58 -3.54 -12.71
CA SER A 126 13.48 -3.37 -11.54
C SER A 126 14.49 -2.21 -11.65
N ALA A 127 14.45 -1.41 -12.72
CA ALA A 127 15.43 -0.35 -13.01
C ALA A 127 14.96 1.07 -12.66
N LYS A 128 13.67 1.31 -12.37
CA LYS A 128 13.25 2.59 -11.78
C LYS A 128 13.50 2.58 -10.28
N LYS A 129 14.71 3.02 -9.91
CA LYS A 129 15.21 3.21 -8.53
C LYS A 129 14.44 4.32 -7.79
N LYS A 130 13.15 4.07 -7.50
CA LYS A 130 12.48 4.59 -6.31
C LYS A 130 13.26 4.03 -5.11
N GLU A 131 13.52 4.84 -4.10
CA GLU A 131 14.06 4.32 -2.84
C GLU A 131 12.95 3.53 -2.14
N SER A 132 12.90 2.23 -2.42
CA SER A 132 11.96 1.33 -1.79
C SER A 132 12.31 1.23 -0.30
N GLY A 133 11.36 1.64 0.53
CA GLY A 133 11.54 1.67 1.97
C GLY A 133 11.86 0.27 2.48
N LYS A 134 12.77 0.18 3.46
CA LYS A 134 13.03 -1.08 4.15
C LYS A 134 12.43 -0.99 5.54
N SER A 135 11.94 -2.12 6.02
CA SER A 135 11.43 -2.22 7.40
C SER A 135 12.03 -3.44 8.07
N SER A 136 12.66 -3.20 9.22
CA SER A 136 13.12 -4.24 10.14
C SER A 136 11.99 -4.54 11.13
N VAL A 137 11.49 -5.76 11.06
CA VAL A 137 10.37 -6.24 11.86
C VAL A 137 10.88 -7.29 12.85
N LEU A 138 10.43 -7.18 14.09
CA LEU A 138 10.66 -8.17 15.12
C LEU A 138 9.35 -8.91 15.37
N MET A 139 9.35 -10.22 15.17
CA MET A 139 8.15 -11.06 15.20
C MET A 139 8.34 -12.20 16.20
N ASP A 140 7.35 -12.43 17.05
CA ASP A 140 7.28 -13.59 17.93
C ASP A 140 6.46 -14.69 17.26
N VAL A 141 7.09 -15.83 16.98
CA VAL A 141 6.43 -17.04 16.50
C VAL A 141 6.16 -17.94 17.71
N LYS A 142 4.89 -18.26 17.96
CA LYS A 142 4.48 -19.18 19.04
C LYS A 142 4.29 -20.60 18.47
N PRO A 143 4.94 -21.62 19.04
CA PRO A 143 4.64 -23.02 18.69
C PRO A 143 3.29 -23.45 19.29
N TRP A 144 2.80 -24.62 18.87
CA TRP A 144 1.59 -25.23 19.46
C TRP A 144 1.80 -25.70 20.90
N ASP A 145 2.92 -26.37 21.19
CA ASP A 145 3.26 -26.87 22.54
C ASP A 145 4.78 -27.03 22.74
N ASP A 146 5.25 -27.37 23.95
CA ASP A 146 6.68 -27.45 24.27
C ASP A 146 7.42 -28.66 23.68
N GLU A 147 6.69 -29.69 23.23
CA GLU A 147 7.22 -30.80 22.41
C GLU A 147 7.53 -30.39 20.95
N THR A 148 7.12 -29.20 20.51
CA THR A 148 7.34 -28.74 19.12
C THR A 148 8.84 -28.58 18.82
N ASP A 149 9.30 -29.17 17.72
CA ASP A 149 10.71 -29.09 17.31
C ASP A 149 11.06 -27.67 16.82
N MET A 150 11.55 -26.85 17.76
CA MET A 150 11.92 -25.45 17.52
C MET A 150 12.98 -25.28 16.42
N LYS A 151 13.77 -26.32 16.08
CA LYS A 151 14.71 -26.24 14.95
C LYS A 151 13.99 -26.38 13.62
N LYS A 152 13.05 -27.34 13.50
CA LYS A 152 12.20 -27.47 12.31
C LYS A 152 11.32 -26.23 12.12
N LEU A 153 10.80 -25.66 13.21
CA LEU A 153 10.08 -24.39 13.17
C LEU A 153 10.97 -23.27 12.61
N GLU A 154 12.19 -23.09 13.14
CA GLU A 154 13.11 -22.08 12.59
C GLU A 154 13.51 -22.36 11.13
N GLU A 155 13.78 -23.62 10.78
CA GLU A 155 14.15 -24.03 9.42
C GLU A 155 12.99 -23.82 8.43
N ALA A 156 11.76 -24.15 8.80
CA ALA A 156 10.55 -23.89 8.01
C ALA A 156 10.32 -22.39 7.81
N VAL A 157 10.39 -21.58 8.88
CA VAL A 157 10.27 -20.12 8.80
C VAL A 157 11.36 -19.54 7.89
N ARG A 158 12.62 -19.97 8.03
CA ARG A 158 13.74 -19.54 7.17
C ARG A 158 13.66 -20.08 5.74
N SER A 159 12.92 -21.16 5.48
CA SER A 159 12.76 -21.71 4.13
C SER A 159 11.94 -20.79 3.21
N VAL A 160 11.09 -19.92 3.79
CA VAL A 160 10.33 -18.90 3.06
C VAL A 160 11.30 -17.89 2.45
N GLN A 161 11.44 -17.93 1.12
CA GLN A 161 12.28 -17.03 0.35
C GLN A 161 11.41 -16.29 -0.68
N MET A 162 11.43 -14.96 -0.63
CA MET A 162 10.68 -14.09 -1.54
C MET A 162 11.50 -12.81 -1.79
N GLU A 163 11.31 -12.16 -2.94
CA GLU A 163 12.10 -10.99 -3.32
C GLU A 163 11.90 -9.83 -2.33
N GLY A 164 12.99 -9.34 -1.74
CA GLY A 164 12.95 -8.26 -0.76
C GLY A 164 12.80 -8.71 0.71
N LEU A 165 12.58 -9.99 1.00
CA LEU A 165 12.64 -10.54 2.36
C LEU A 165 14.09 -10.95 2.72
N THR A 166 14.49 -10.75 3.97
CA THR A 166 15.76 -11.24 4.51
C THR A 166 15.59 -11.62 5.98
N TRP A 167 15.79 -12.91 6.29
CA TRP A 167 15.75 -13.41 7.67
C TRP A 167 17.02 -13.03 8.44
N GLY A 168 16.83 -12.41 9.59
CA GLY A 168 17.90 -12.00 10.51
C GLY A 168 18.13 -13.00 11.64
N ALA A 169 18.53 -12.48 12.80
CA ALA A 169 18.76 -13.28 14.00
C ALA A 169 17.45 -13.77 14.63
N SER A 170 17.45 -15.02 15.09
CA SER A 170 16.41 -15.61 15.93
C SER A 170 16.87 -15.68 17.39
N LYS A 171 15.92 -15.75 18.32
CA LYS A 171 16.14 -15.96 19.74
C LYS A 171 14.95 -16.69 20.36
N LEU A 172 15.23 -17.78 21.08
CA LEU A 172 14.20 -18.45 21.89
C LEU A 172 13.99 -17.70 23.21
N VAL A 173 12.72 -17.44 23.54
CA VAL A 173 12.30 -16.75 24.77
C VAL A 173 11.26 -17.62 25.50
N PRO A 174 11.50 -18.04 26.75
CA PRO A 174 10.50 -18.80 27.50
C PRO A 174 9.28 -17.92 27.83
N VAL A 175 8.08 -18.45 27.65
CA VAL A 175 6.82 -17.76 28.02
C VAL A 175 6.20 -18.32 29.30
N GLY A 176 6.45 -19.60 29.61
CA GLY A 176 5.92 -20.29 30.78
C GLY A 176 5.62 -21.75 30.45
N TYR A 177 5.41 -22.59 31.47
CA TYR A 177 4.93 -23.98 31.30
C TYR A 177 5.72 -24.81 30.26
N GLY A 178 7.06 -24.70 30.22
CA GLY A 178 7.92 -25.37 29.23
C GLY A 178 8.04 -24.63 27.90
N ILE A 179 6.91 -24.08 27.41
CA ILE A 179 6.76 -23.41 26.12
C ILE A 179 7.74 -22.23 25.96
N LYS A 180 8.36 -22.14 24.78
CA LYS A 180 9.25 -21.06 24.34
C LYS A 180 8.73 -20.52 23.01
N LYS A 181 8.59 -19.20 22.90
CA LYS A 181 8.37 -18.54 21.60
C LYS A 181 9.71 -18.30 20.91
N MET A 182 9.72 -18.26 19.58
CA MET A 182 10.86 -17.83 18.79
C MET A 182 10.66 -16.38 18.38
N THR A 183 11.41 -15.46 18.98
CA THR A 183 11.50 -14.08 18.48
C THR A 183 12.47 -14.08 17.31
N ILE A 184 12.02 -13.74 16.11
CA ILE A 184 12.85 -13.63 14.91
C ILE A 184 12.81 -12.19 14.36
N MET A 185 13.98 -11.67 14.01
CA MET A 185 14.11 -10.44 13.24
C MET A 185 14.08 -10.76 11.75
N LEU A 186 13.36 -9.96 10.98
CA LEU A 186 13.34 -10.01 9.51
C LEU A 186 13.44 -8.58 8.97
N THR A 187 13.98 -8.44 7.76
CA THR A 187 13.98 -7.19 7.00
C THR A 187 13.19 -7.40 5.72
N ILE A 188 12.23 -6.52 5.44
CA ILE A 188 11.46 -6.49 4.20
C ILE A 188 11.74 -5.22 3.40
N VAL A 189 11.41 -5.28 2.11
CA VAL A 189 11.28 -4.13 1.21
C VAL A 189 9.79 -3.81 1.09
N ASP A 190 9.36 -2.65 1.59
CA ASP A 190 7.94 -2.26 1.74
C ASP A 190 7.15 -2.25 0.41
N ASP A 191 7.83 -1.96 -0.71
CA ASP A 191 7.25 -1.96 -2.06
C ASP A 191 7.07 -3.37 -2.66
N LEU A 192 7.62 -4.42 -2.03
CA LEU A 192 7.63 -5.81 -2.55
C LEU A 192 6.98 -6.82 -1.59
N VAL A 193 7.15 -6.65 -0.27
CA VAL A 193 6.72 -7.63 0.74
C VAL A 193 5.87 -6.95 1.81
N SER A 194 4.63 -7.41 1.96
CA SER A 194 3.77 -7.07 3.10
C SER A 194 4.02 -8.05 4.26
N VAL A 195 4.06 -7.53 5.50
CA VAL A 195 4.22 -8.38 6.70
C VAL A 195 3.00 -9.25 6.93
N ASP A 196 1.79 -8.69 6.77
CA ASP A 196 0.54 -9.42 6.93
C ASP A 196 0.44 -10.58 5.92
N SER A 197 0.78 -10.36 4.65
CA SER A 197 0.83 -11.42 3.63
C SER A 197 1.89 -12.48 3.93
N LEU A 198 3.08 -12.10 4.40
CA LEU A 198 4.07 -13.07 4.87
C LEU A 198 3.54 -13.92 6.04
N ILE A 199 2.74 -13.33 6.93
CA ILE A 199 2.14 -14.04 8.06
C ILE A 199 0.98 -14.96 7.59
N GLU A 200 0.05 -14.46 6.79
CA GLU A 200 -1.14 -15.20 6.35
C GLU A 200 -0.82 -16.22 5.26
N ASP A 201 -0.19 -15.81 4.15
CA ASP A 201 0.01 -16.63 2.95
C ASP A 201 1.17 -17.63 3.06
N HIS A 202 2.05 -17.51 4.06
CA HIS A 202 3.24 -18.37 4.21
C HIS A 202 3.41 -18.97 5.62
N LEU A 203 3.28 -18.19 6.69
CA LEU A 203 3.57 -18.67 8.05
C LEU A 203 2.37 -19.35 8.74
N GLN A 204 1.15 -18.96 8.37
CA GLN A 204 -0.10 -19.62 8.77
C GLN A 204 -0.60 -20.64 7.72
N GLU A 205 0.11 -20.82 6.61
CA GLU A 205 -0.20 -21.85 5.61
C GLU A 205 0.55 -23.18 5.86
N ALA A 206 0.11 -24.24 5.18
CA ALA A 206 0.77 -25.54 5.24
C ALA A 206 2.10 -25.54 4.46
N PRO A 207 3.18 -26.13 5.00
CA PRO A 207 3.26 -26.95 6.22
C PRO A 207 3.67 -26.18 7.49
N ILE A 208 3.83 -24.85 7.46
CA ILE A 208 4.40 -24.09 8.59
C ILE A 208 3.43 -24.03 9.78
N ASN A 209 2.12 -23.95 9.50
CA ASN A 209 1.05 -24.00 10.51
C ASN A 209 1.12 -25.24 11.43
N GLU A 210 1.61 -26.39 10.94
CA GLU A 210 1.79 -27.60 11.78
C GLU A 210 2.74 -27.37 12.97
N TYR A 211 3.64 -26.39 12.87
CA TYR A 211 4.60 -26.01 13.90
C TYR A 211 4.23 -24.68 14.59
N VAL A 212 3.39 -23.84 13.96
CA VAL A 212 3.13 -22.45 14.36
C VAL A 212 1.66 -22.24 14.73
N GLN A 213 1.41 -21.89 15.99
CA GLN A 213 0.09 -21.50 16.49
C GLN A 213 -0.26 -20.05 16.16
N SER A 214 0.71 -19.12 16.30
CA SER A 214 0.51 -17.72 15.94
C SER A 214 1.83 -17.02 15.63
N CYS A 215 1.74 -15.94 14.85
CA CYS A 215 2.81 -14.96 14.66
C CYS A 215 2.32 -13.60 15.17
N ASP A 216 3.14 -12.91 15.96
CA ASP A 216 2.80 -11.63 16.59
C ASP A 216 3.90 -10.60 16.27
N ILE A 217 3.53 -9.42 15.76
CA ILE A 217 4.49 -8.34 15.51
C ILE A 217 4.83 -7.65 16.85
N VAL A 218 6.09 -7.78 17.28
CA VAL A 218 6.62 -7.21 18.54
C VAL A 218 7.09 -5.78 18.34
N ALA A 219 7.75 -5.51 17.21
CA ALA A 219 8.21 -4.18 16.82
C ALA A 219 8.31 -4.06 15.29
N PHE A 220 8.06 -2.85 14.78
CA PHE A 220 8.21 -2.51 13.37
C PHE A 220 9.02 -1.22 13.27
N ASN A 221 10.19 -1.26 12.65
CA ASN A 221 11.11 -0.13 12.52
C ASN A 221 11.44 0.09 11.04
N LYS A 222 11.13 1.28 10.50
CA LYS A 222 11.57 1.66 9.15
C LYS A 222 13.06 2.02 9.16
N ILE A 223 13.80 1.58 8.14
CA ILE A 223 15.27 1.67 8.00
C ILE A 223 15.72 2.04 6.58
#